data_AF-A0A958UUW2-F1
#
_entry.id   AF-A0A958UUW2-F1
#
_cell.length_a   1.000
_cell.length_b   1.000
_cell.length_c   1.000
_cell.angle_alpha   90.00
_cell.angle_beta   90.00
_cell.angle_gamma   90.00
#
_symmetry.space_group_name_H-M   'P 1'
#
loop_
_entity.id
_entity.type
_entity.pdbx_description
1 polymer ?
#
loop_
_entity_poly.entity_id
_entity_poly.type
_entity_poly.pdbx_seq_one_letter_code
_entity_poly.pdbx_strand_id
1 'polypeptide(L)'
;MKTQKFFYFKSFVFFLTLLIALVPTDATAQKKNKKKKKDAQEEVQKPKKDEKSIQELTKGSTKLEGLFTIYQDTVNGSIQMVIKEDQIGKEYIYFSQVGNGVLEASSFKGSYQGSKIFKINKYFDRLEFEEVNTAFYFDPNNPLSKAKDANISNAILESLKIESYDKKNGLYLVKSDDL
;
A
#
# COMPACT_ATOMS: atom_id res chain seq x y z
N MET A 1 -22.66 66.00 24.85
CA MET A 1 -23.05 65.52 23.51
C MET A 1 -21.92 64.98 22.62
N LYS A 2 -20.62 65.08 22.96
CA LYS A 2 -19.52 64.60 22.07
C LYS A 2 -19.09 63.14 22.30
N THR A 3 -19.33 62.56 23.48
CA THR A 3 -18.89 61.20 23.83
C THR A 3 -19.84 60.10 23.32
N GLN A 4 -21.16 60.35 23.27
CA GLN A 4 -22.10 59.39 22.69
C GLN A 4 -21.90 59.18 21.18
N LYS A 5 -21.68 60.26 20.41
CA LYS A 5 -21.43 60.15 18.96
C LYS A 5 -20.18 59.32 18.64
N PHE A 6 -19.15 59.38 19.49
CA PHE A 6 -17.93 58.60 19.32
C PHE A 6 -18.14 57.11 19.65
N PHE A 7 -18.99 56.81 20.63
CA PHE A 7 -19.38 55.42 20.96
C PHE A 7 -20.23 54.79 19.85
N TYR A 8 -21.22 55.52 19.32
CA TYR A 8 -22.02 55.07 18.17
C TYR A 8 -21.18 54.93 16.90
N PHE A 9 -20.20 55.81 16.67
CA PHE A 9 -19.28 55.69 15.53
C PHE A 9 -18.38 54.46 15.64
N LYS A 10 -17.83 54.15 16.83
CA LYS A 10 -17.04 52.93 17.06
C LYS A 10 -17.88 51.65 16.96
N SER A 11 -19.11 51.68 17.47
CA SER A 11 -20.03 50.55 17.38
C SER A 11 -20.50 50.31 15.94
N PHE A 12 -20.71 51.39 15.16
CA PHE A 12 -21.03 51.31 13.72
C PHE A 12 -19.86 50.77 12.89
N VAL A 13 -18.62 51.21 13.16
CA VAL A 13 -17.42 50.66 12.48
C VAL A 13 -17.23 49.18 12.82
N PHE A 14 -17.45 48.78 14.07
CA PHE A 14 -17.37 47.38 14.49
C PHE A 14 -18.45 46.49 13.82
N PHE A 15 -19.67 46.99 13.69
CA PHE A 15 -20.76 46.29 12.98
C PHE A 15 -20.50 46.20 11.47
N LEU A 16 -19.91 47.24 10.86
CA LEU A 16 -19.54 47.25 9.45
C LEU A 16 -18.41 46.25 9.15
N THR A 17 -17.44 46.08 10.05
CA THR A 17 -16.39 45.07 9.91
C THR A 17 -16.90 43.64 10.11
N LEU A 18 -17.92 43.44 10.95
CA LEU A 18 -18.54 42.12 11.14
C LEU A 18 -19.39 41.69 9.93
N LEU A 19 -19.98 42.65 9.20
CA LEU A 19 -20.78 42.37 8.00
C LEU A 19 -19.95 41.88 6.80
N ILE A 20 -18.69 42.33 6.70
CA ILE A 20 -17.76 41.94 5.61
C ILE A 20 -17.24 40.50 5.81
N ALA A 21 -17.21 40.01 7.05
CA ALA A 21 -16.74 38.65 7.39
C ALA A 21 -17.80 37.54 7.13
N LEU A 22 -19.04 37.90 6.81
CA LEU A 22 -20.16 36.97 6.58
C LEU A 22 -20.51 36.77 5.09
N VAL A 23 -19.74 37.35 4.16
CA VAL A 23 -19.95 37.13 2.73
C VAL A 23 -19.27 35.81 2.33
N PRO A 24 -19.99 34.81 1.79
CA PRO A 24 -19.38 33.58 1.32
C PRO A 24 -18.45 33.89 0.15
N THR A 25 -17.17 33.57 0.28
CA THR A 25 -16.24 33.54 -0.84
C THR A 25 -16.51 32.28 -1.66
N ASP A 26 -17.59 32.29 -2.44
CA ASP A 26 -17.76 31.32 -3.52
C ASP A 26 -16.76 31.64 -4.64
N ALA A 27 -15.53 31.16 -4.47
CA ALA A 27 -14.57 31.05 -5.55
C ALA A 27 -14.97 29.88 -6.47
N THR A 28 -16.14 29.98 -7.10
CA THR A 28 -16.50 29.12 -8.23
C THR A 28 -15.86 29.69 -9.50
N ALA A 29 -14.58 29.40 -9.67
CA ALA A 29 -13.87 29.61 -10.94
C ALA A 29 -14.33 28.59 -12.00
N GLN A 30 -15.61 28.63 -12.40
CA GLN A 30 -16.06 27.95 -13.61
C GLN A 30 -15.95 28.91 -14.80
N LYS A 31 -14.80 28.85 -15.48
CA LYS A 31 -14.63 29.38 -16.84
C LYS A 31 -15.67 28.73 -17.75
N LYS A 32 -16.71 29.48 -18.11
CA LYS A 32 -17.72 29.12 -19.11
C LYS A 32 -17.08 29.18 -20.50
N ASN A 33 -16.28 28.18 -20.85
CA ASN A 33 -15.82 28.00 -22.22
C ASN A 33 -16.91 27.33 -23.05
N LYS A 34 -17.37 28.06 -24.07
CA LYS A 34 -18.14 27.60 -25.23
C LYS A 34 -17.87 26.12 -25.54
N LYS A 35 -18.93 25.29 -25.51
CA LYS A 35 -18.95 23.97 -26.15
C LYS A 35 -18.58 24.14 -27.63
N LYS A 36 -17.31 23.91 -27.96
CA LYS A 36 -16.93 23.35 -29.26
C LYS A 36 -17.12 21.84 -29.14
N LYS A 37 -17.92 21.26 -30.03
CA LYS A 37 -17.93 19.82 -30.32
C LYS A 37 -16.47 19.37 -30.41
N LYS A 38 -16.04 18.54 -29.47
CA LYS A 38 -14.88 17.67 -29.65
C LYS A 38 -15.46 16.34 -30.12
N ASP A 39 -15.14 15.99 -31.35
CA ASP A 39 -15.29 14.65 -31.86
C ASP A 39 -14.67 13.66 -30.87
N ALA A 40 -15.33 12.52 -30.73
CA ALA A 40 -14.81 11.39 -29.97
C ALA A 40 -13.49 10.98 -30.61
N GLN A 41 -12.38 11.43 -30.03
CA GLN A 41 -11.10 10.75 -30.20
C GLN A 41 -11.22 9.47 -29.39
N GLU A 42 -11.38 8.35 -30.10
CA GLU A 42 -11.04 7.03 -29.60
C GLU A 42 -9.71 7.13 -28.86
N GLU A 43 -9.73 6.79 -27.57
CA GLU A 43 -8.51 6.43 -26.86
C GLU A 43 -7.91 5.26 -27.62
N VAL A 44 -6.91 5.57 -28.45
CA VAL A 44 -5.98 4.59 -28.98
C VAL A 44 -5.39 3.90 -27.76
N GLN A 45 -5.88 2.69 -27.49
CA GLN A 45 -5.25 1.75 -26.56
C GLN A 45 -3.78 1.68 -26.97
N LYS A 46 -2.89 2.28 -26.16
CA LYS A 46 -1.46 2.05 -26.32
C LYS A 46 -1.28 0.54 -26.35
N PRO A 47 -0.59 0.00 -27.37
CA PRO A 47 -0.33 -1.44 -27.43
C PRO A 47 0.27 -1.85 -26.09
N LYS A 48 -0.33 -2.89 -25.47
CA LYS A 48 0.22 -3.54 -24.28
C LYS A 48 1.69 -3.80 -24.57
N LYS A 49 2.55 -3.10 -23.84
CA LYS A 49 3.99 -3.36 -23.85
C LYS A 49 4.12 -4.85 -23.53
N ASP A 50 4.76 -5.60 -24.42
CA ASP A 50 5.02 -7.02 -24.19
C ASP A 50 5.67 -7.17 -22.81
N GLU A 51 4.95 -7.79 -21.88
CA GLU A 51 5.45 -8.06 -20.54
C GLU A 51 6.67 -8.96 -20.71
N LYS A 52 7.84 -8.51 -20.22
CA LYS A 52 9.06 -9.30 -20.29
C LYS A 52 8.85 -10.62 -19.57
N SER A 53 9.35 -11.70 -20.15
CA SER A 53 9.27 -13.01 -19.51
C SER A 53 10.10 -13.04 -18.22
N ILE A 54 9.73 -13.94 -17.30
CA ILE A 54 10.49 -14.15 -16.05
C ILE A 54 11.95 -14.48 -16.39
N GLN A 55 12.18 -15.32 -17.40
CA GLN A 55 13.51 -15.75 -17.84
C GLN A 55 14.37 -14.58 -18.35
N GLU A 56 13.76 -13.59 -19.01
CA GLU A 56 14.46 -12.37 -19.42
C GLU A 56 14.81 -11.47 -18.24
N LEU A 57 13.90 -11.33 -17.28
CA LEU A 57 14.08 -10.46 -16.11
C LEU A 57 15.07 -11.02 -15.08
N THR A 58 15.26 -12.34 -15.06
CA THR A 58 16.19 -13.02 -14.14
C THR A 58 17.46 -13.50 -14.84
N LYS A 59 17.73 -13.03 -16.06
CA LYS A 59 18.91 -13.42 -16.82
C LYS A 59 20.17 -12.87 -16.16
N GLY A 60 21.10 -13.74 -15.79
CA GLY A 60 22.31 -13.34 -15.07
C GLY A 60 22.14 -13.25 -13.55
N SER A 61 20.99 -13.67 -13.03
CA SER A 61 20.78 -13.85 -11.60
C SER A 61 21.11 -15.27 -11.14
N THR A 62 21.59 -15.41 -9.91
CA THR A 62 21.69 -16.70 -9.22
C THR A 62 20.31 -17.10 -8.69
N LYS A 63 19.87 -18.31 -9.04
CA LYS A 63 18.60 -18.88 -8.54
C LYS A 63 18.81 -19.54 -7.18
N LEU A 64 18.03 -19.14 -6.21
CA LEU A 64 17.98 -19.70 -4.85
C LEU A 64 16.62 -20.36 -4.66
N GLU A 65 16.61 -21.69 -4.58
CA GLU A 65 15.39 -22.45 -4.37
C GLU A 65 15.05 -22.58 -2.89
N GLY A 66 13.76 -22.52 -2.56
CA GLY A 66 13.26 -22.56 -1.19
C GLY A 66 11.74 -22.51 -1.16
N LEU A 67 11.17 -22.11 -0.01
CA LEU A 67 9.73 -21.87 0.11
C LEU A 67 9.23 -20.90 -0.96
N PHE A 68 9.97 -19.81 -1.13
CA PHE A 68 9.85 -18.91 -2.28
C PHE A 68 11.13 -19.04 -3.09
N THR A 69 11.02 -19.04 -4.42
CA THR A 69 12.20 -19.01 -5.29
C THR A 69 12.68 -17.57 -5.40
N ILE A 70 13.95 -17.34 -5.14
CA ILE A 70 14.58 -16.03 -5.18
C ILE A 70 15.61 -16.00 -6.31
N TYR A 71 15.69 -14.88 -7.01
CA TYR A 71 16.72 -14.59 -7.99
C TYR A 71 17.51 -13.38 -7.51
N GLN A 72 18.82 -13.57 -7.32
CA GLN A 72 19.73 -12.49 -6.95
C GLN A 72 20.60 -12.12 -8.14
N ASP A 73 20.50 -10.89 -8.62
CA ASP A 73 21.35 -10.36 -9.68
C ASP A 73 22.83 -10.38 -9.27
N THR A 74 23.69 -10.93 -10.12
CA THR A 74 25.12 -11.11 -9.82
C THR A 74 25.96 -9.85 -9.98
N VAL A 75 25.40 -8.80 -10.60
CA VAL A 75 26.09 -7.53 -10.88
C VAL A 75 25.75 -6.49 -9.83
N ASN A 76 24.46 -6.30 -9.53
CA ASN A 76 24.00 -5.25 -8.61
C ASN A 76 23.44 -5.79 -7.28
N GLY A 77 23.29 -7.10 -7.14
CA GLY A 77 22.78 -7.73 -5.92
C GLY A 77 21.26 -7.64 -5.70
N SER A 78 20.52 -7.04 -6.65
CA SER A 78 19.06 -6.91 -6.56
C SER A 78 18.36 -8.26 -6.49
N ILE A 79 17.25 -8.29 -5.76
CA ILE A 79 16.52 -9.49 -5.40
C ILE A 79 15.14 -9.45 -6.04
N GLN A 80 14.79 -10.54 -6.72
CA GLN A 80 13.47 -10.79 -7.24
C GLN A 80 12.93 -12.08 -6.64
N MET A 81 11.63 -12.12 -6.36
CA MET A 81 10.95 -13.25 -5.74
C MET A 81 9.87 -13.78 -6.67
N VAL A 82 9.80 -15.11 -6.81
CA VAL A 82 8.72 -15.80 -7.49
C VAL A 82 7.71 -16.28 -6.46
N ILE A 83 6.45 -15.87 -6.67
CA ILE A 83 5.27 -16.35 -5.93
C ILE A 83 4.44 -17.21 -6.86
N LYS A 84 4.14 -18.43 -6.45
CA LYS A 84 3.23 -19.32 -7.18
C LYS A 84 1.78 -18.97 -6.87
N GLU A 85 0.89 -19.19 -7.82
CA GLU A 85 -0.54 -18.92 -7.66
C GLU A 85 -1.17 -19.72 -6.51
N ASP A 86 -0.67 -20.94 -6.26
CA ASP A 86 -1.12 -21.77 -5.13
C ASP A 86 -0.60 -21.27 -3.76
N GLN A 87 0.33 -20.31 -3.73
CA GLN A 87 0.83 -19.69 -2.49
C GLN A 87 0.00 -18.48 -2.08
N ILE A 88 -0.83 -17.94 -2.97
CA ILE A 88 -1.71 -16.80 -2.69
C ILE A 88 -2.80 -17.23 -1.69
N GLY A 89 -3.01 -16.41 -0.66
CA GLY A 89 -3.96 -16.65 0.42
C GLY A 89 -3.52 -17.69 1.46
N LYS A 90 -2.36 -18.36 1.29
CA LYS A 90 -1.79 -19.22 2.32
C LYS A 90 -1.14 -18.39 3.42
N GLU A 91 -1.29 -18.84 4.66
CA GLU A 91 -0.64 -18.25 5.82
C GLU A 91 0.76 -18.84 6.01
N TYR A 92 1.71 -17.97 6.36
CA TYR A 92 3.10 -18.28 6.60
C TYR A 92 3.53 -17.69 7.95
N ILE A 93 4.41 -18.40 8.66
CA ILE A 93 4.99 -17.91 9.91
C ILE A 93 6.36 -17.32 9.57
N TYR A 94 6.51 -16.02 9.81
CA TYR A 94 7.80 -15.35 9.84
C TYR A 94 8.32 -15.31 11.27
N PHE A 95 9.57 -15.67 11.46
CA PHE A 95 10.32 -15.40 12.68
C PHE A 95 11.80 -15.23 12.32
N SER A 96 12.51 -14.44 13.10
CA SER A 96 13.96 -14.31 12.98
C SER A 96 14.65 -14.79 14.24
N GLN A 97 15.89 -15.26 14.08
CA GLN A 97 16.75 -15.68 15.18
C GLN A 97 18.15 -15.13 14.98
N VAL A 98 18.82 -14.79 16.07
CA VAL A 98 20.21 -14.35 16.04
C VAL A 98 21.12 -15.56 15.85
N GLY A 99 21.83 -15.63 14.73
CA GLY A 99 22.83 -16.69 14.47
C GLY A 99 24.06 -16.55 15.37
N ASN A 100 24.59 -15.32 15.50
CA ASN A 100 25.60 -14.89 16.47
C ASN A 100 25.41 -13.39 16.71
N GLY A 101 25.73 -12.88 17.90
CA GLY A 101 25.53 -11.48 18.25
C GLY A 101 26.51 -10.99 19.32
N VAL A 102 26.55 -9.67 19.51
CA VAL A 102 27.34 -9.02 20.56
C VAL A 102 26.54 -8.99 21.85
N LEU A 103 27.06 -9.63 22.91
CA LEU A 103 26.37 -9.77 24.19
C LEU A 103 26.04 -8.42 24.85
N GLU A 104 26.95 -7.44 24.75
CA GLU A 104 26.73 -6.09 25.28
C GLU A 104 25.56 -5.36 24.62
N ALA A 105 25.24 -5.71 23.37
CA ALA A 105 24.06 -5.22 22.65
C ALA A 105 22.81 -6.10 22.88
N SER A 106 22.83 -6.99 23.89
CA SER A 106 21.78 -7.97 24.18
C SER A 106 21.46 -8.94 23.04
N SER A 107 22.38 -9.09 22.09
CA SER A 107 22.25 -10.01 20.96
C SER A 107 23.10 -11.24 21.22
N PHE A 108 22.48 -12.40 21.41
CA PHE A 108 23.19 -13.66 21.67
C PHE A 108 22.69 -14.75 20.72
N LYS A 109 23.56 -15.74 20.46
CA LYS A 109 23.25 -16.86 19.58
C LYS A 109 22.00 -17.61 20.04
N GLY A 110 21.06 -17.83 19.13
CA GLY A 110 19.79 -18.50 19.40
C GLY A 110 18.71 -17.58 19.99
N SER A 111 18.97 -16.27 20.13
CA SER A 111 17.95 -15.32 20.58
C SER A 111 16.87 -15.17 19.50
N TYR A 112 15.66 -15.67 19.79
CA TYR A 112 14.48 -15.49 18.94
C TYR A 112 14.01 -14.04 19.00
N GLN A 113 13.68 -13.50 17.84
CA GLN A 113 13.21 -12.14 17.66
C GLN A 113 11.70 -12.14 17.37
N GLY A 114 11.19 -11.00 16.91
CA GLY A 114 9.78 -10.86 16.53
C GLY A 114 9.32 -11.96 15.56
N SER A 115 8.06 -12.36 15.72
CA SER A 115 7.37 -13.28 14.83
C SER A 115 6.05 -12.69 14.37
N LYS A 116 5.62 -13.09 13.18
CA LYS A 116 4.39 -12.63 12.54
C LYS A 116 3.78 -13.78 11.75
N ILE A 117 2.45 -13.80 11.65
CA ILE A 117 1.77 -14.58 10.63
C ILE A 117 1.48 -13.63 9.48
N PHE A 118 1.86 -13.99 8.27
CA PHE A 118 1.55 -13.20 7.09
C PHE A 118 0.92 -14.06 6.00
N LYS A 119 0.16 -13.42 5.11
CA LYS A 119 -0.39 -14.01 3.90
C LYS A 119 -0.06 -13.11 2.72
N ILE A 120 0.04 -13.71 1.53
CA ILE A 120 0.25 -12.96 0.29
C ILE A 120 -1.08 -12.95 -0.46
N ASN A 121 -1.64 -11.77 -0.69
CA ASN A 121 -2.88 -11.59 -1.43
C ASN A 121 -2.64 -10.88 -2.76
N LYS A 122 -3.43 -11.21 -3.78
CA LYS A 122 -3.38 -10.50 -5.05
C LYS A 122 -4.41 -9.38 -5.05
N TYR A 123 -3.96 -8.16 -5.31
CA TYR A 123 -4.82 -7.00 -5.48
C TYR A 123 -4.49 -6.31 -6.80
N PHE A 124 -5.35 -6.54 -7.81
CA PHE A 124 -5.14 -6.09 -9.19
C PHE A 124 -3.78 -6.52 -9.78
N ASP A 125 -2.88 -5.57 -10.01
CA ASP A 125 -1.54 -5.73 -10.57
C ASP A 125 -0.44 -5.80 -9.49
N ARG A 126 -0.83 -6.01 -8.22
CA ARG A 126 0.07 -6.09 -7.07
C ARG A 126 -0.14 -7.36 -6.24
N LEU A 127 0.93 -7.75 -5.56
CA LEU A 127 0.91 -8.73 -4.47
C LEU A 127 1.13 -8.01 -3.15
N GLU A 128 0.18 -8.17 -2.22
CA GLU A 128 0.20 -7.56 -0.91
C GLU A 128 0.61 -8.58 0.14
N PHE A 129 1.66 -8.26 0.88
CA PHE A 129 2.12 -9.00 2.05
C PHE A 129 1.38 -8.45 3.25
N GLU A 130 0.44 -9.22 3.78
CA GLU A 130 -0.49 -8.79 4.82
C GLU A 130 -0.19 -9.56 6.11
N GLU A 131 0.15 -8.85 7.18
CA GLU A 131 0.26 -9.39 8.53
C GLU A 131 -1.12 -9.68 9.10
N VAL A 132 -1.37 -10.94 9.45
CA VAL A 132 -2.62 -11.41 10.04
C VAL A 132 -2.70 -10.93 11.48
N ASN A 133 -3.78 -10.23 11.80
CA ASN A 133 -4.08 -9.77 13.14
C ASN A 133 -4.49 -10.96 14.03
N THR A 134 -3.59 -11.35 14.93
CA THR A 134 -3.79 -12.47 15.87
C THR A 134 -4.32 -12.03 17.24
N ALA A 135 -4.61 -10.74 17.43
CA ALA A 135 -5.14 -10.22 18.69
C ALA A 135 -6.62 -10.58 18.93
N PHE A 136 -7.33 -10.99 17.87
CA PHE A 136 -8.74 -11.34 17.92
C PHE A 136 -8.94 -12.81 17.54
N TYR A 137 -9.69 -13.54 18.36
CA TYR A 137 -10.10 -14.91 18.07
C TYR A 137 -11.58 -15.07 18.36
N PHE A 138 -12.30 -15.70 17.42
CA PHE A 138 -13.72 -16.00 17.54
C PHE A 138 -13.91 -17.50 17.44
N ASP A 139 -14.52 -18.11 18.46
CA ASP A 139 -14.89 -19.52 18.42
C ASP A 139 -15.86 -19.79 17.26
N PRO A 140 -15.50 -20.65 16.29
CA PRO A 140 -16.35 -20.96 15.13
C PRO A 140 -17.73 -21.52 15.50
N ASN A 141 -17.87 -22.15 16.67
CA ASN A 141 -19.14 -22.72 17.13
C ASN A 141 -20.08 -21.67 17.75
N ASN A 142 -19.56 -20.47 18.03
CA ASN A 142 -20.33 -19.40 18.63
C ASN A 142 -20.95 -18.51 17.54
N PRO A 143 -22.23 -18.09 17.63
CA PRO A 143 -22.85 -17.15 16.70
C PRO A 143 -22.07 -15.83 16.50
N LEU A 144 -21.27 -15.40 17.48
CA LEU A 144 -20.41 -14.21 17.37
C LEU A 144 -19.36 -14.33 16.26
N SER A 145 -18.96 -15.54 15.85
CA SER A 145 -18.00 -15.76 14.75
C SER A 145 -18.45 -15.19 13.41
N LYS A 146 -19.76 -14.93 13.23
CA LYS A 146 -20.28 -14.26 12.04
C LYS A 146 -19.80 -12.81 11.90
N ALA A 147 -19.35 -12.19 12.99
CA ALA A 147 -18.81 -10.84 13.03
C ALA A 147 -17.28 -10.83 13.15
N LYS A 148 -16.58 -11.96 12.92
CA LYS A 148 -15.13 -12.08 13.12
C LYS A 148 -14.28 -11.11 12.28
N ASP A 149 -14.83 -10.63 11.16
CA ASP A 149 -14.15 -9.71 10.24
C ASP A 149 -14.67 -8.26 10.41
N ALA A 150 -15.61 -8.02 11.33
CA ALA A 150 -16.21 -6.70 11.52
C ALA A 150 -15.26 -5.78 12.29
N ASN A 151 -14.92 -4.63 11.70
CA ASN A 151 -14.01 -3.61 12.26
C ASN A 151 -12.60 -4.15 12.61
N ILE A 152 -12.20 -5.26 12.01
CA ILE A 152 -10.86 -5.84 12.16
C ILE A 152 -10.17 -5.74 10.80
N SER A 153 -9.01 -5.09 10.79
CA SER A 153 -8.14 -5.00 9.62
C SER A 153 -6.79 -5.61 9.95
N ASN A 154 -6.24 -6.29 8.97
CA ASN A 154 -4.86 -6.73 8.97
C ASN A 154 -3.95 -5.61 8.45
N ALA A 155 -2.66 -5.69 8.76
CA ALA A 155 -1.70 -4.69 8.31
C ALA A 155 -1.08 -5.10 6.98
N ILE A 156 -1.14 -4.23 5.97
CA ILE A 156 -0.36 -4.41 4.74
C ILE A 156 1.08 -4.00 5.07
N LEU A 157 1.98 -4.98 5.10
CA LEU A 157 3.41 -4.76 5.32
C LEU A 157 4.03 -4.17 4.06
N GLU A 158 3.77 -4.81 2.92
CA GLU A 158 4.28 -4.38 1.63
C GLU A 158 3.27 -4.64 0.52
N SER A 159 3.32 -3.81 -0.52
CA SER A 159 2.49 -3.97 -1.72
C SER A 159 3.41 -3.90 -2.93
N LEU A 160 3.64 -5.02 -3.59
CA LEU A 160 4.67 -5.14 -4.63
C LEU A 160 4.02 -5.26 -5.99
N LYS A 161 4.50 -4.47 -6.95
CA LYS A 161 4.02 -4.55 -8.32
C LYS A 161 4.46 -5.87 -8.96
N ILE A 162 3.56 -6.49 -9.71
CA ILE A 162 3.87 -7.67 -10.51
C ILE A 162 4.67 -7.21 -11.74
N GLU A 163 5.92 -7.66 -11.84
CA GLU A 163 6.82 -7.33 -12.96
C GLU A 163 6.58 -8.25 -14.16
N SER A 164 6.17 -9.50 -13.90
CA SER A 164 5.84 -10.48 -14.92
C SER A 164 4.91 -11.56 -14.34
N TYR A 165 4.02 -12.11 -15.18
CA TYR A 165 3.16 -13.23 -14.82
C TYR A 165 3.20 -14.32 -15.90
N ASP A 166 3.76 -15.47 -15.56
CA ASP A 166 3.70 -16.67 -16.39
C ASP A 166 2.39 -17.41 -16.14
N LYS A 167 1.40 -17.12 -16.99
CA LYS A 167 0.06 -17.74 -16.96
C LYS A 167 0.08 -19.25 -17.10
N LYS A 168 1.07 -19.82 -17.80
CA LYS A 168 1.12 -21.26 -18.08
C LYS A 168 1.49 -22.04 -16.82
N ASN A 169 2.42 -21.49 -16.05
CA ASN A 169 2.95 -22.14 -14.85
C ASN A 169 2.39 -21.54 -13.55
N GLY A 170 1.59 -20.47 -13.62
CA GLY A 170 1.00 -19.78 -12.47
C GLY A 170 2.07 -19.09 -11.61
N LEU A 171 3.05 -18.42 -12.24
CA LEU A 171 4.18 -17.79 -11.53
C LEU A 171 4.14 -16.28 -11.66
N TYR A 172 4.14 -15.60 -10.52
CA TYR A 172 4.27 -14.15 -10.41
C TYR A 172 5.71 -13.79 -10.04
N LEU A 173 6.30 -12.83 -10.73
CA LEU A 173 7.61 -12.27 -10.38
C LEU A 173 7.42 -10.86 -9.82
N VAL A 174 8.01 -10.62 -8.65
CA VAL A 174 8.04 -9.32 -7.98
C VAL A 174 9.47 -8.95 -7.62
N LYS A 175 9.78 -7.65 -7.58
CA LYS A 175 11.00 -7.18 -6.94
C LYS A 175 10.84 -7.27 -5.43
N SER A 176 11.88 -7.71 -4.74
CA SER A 176 11.87 -7.95 -3.30
C SER A 176 13.06 -7.31 -2.61
N ASP A 177 13.58 -6.21 -3.17
CA ASP A 177 14.67 -5.43 -2.58
C ASP A 177 14.22 -4.71 -1.29
N ASP A 178 12.94 -4.32 -1.23
CA ASP A 178 12.35 -3.53 -0.14
C ASP A 178 11.59 -4.38 0.90
N LEU A 179 11.71 -5.72 0.83
CA LEU A 179 10.98 -6.68 1.68
C LEU A 179 11.68 -6.98 3.03
#